data_AF-A0A0B0P7A9-F1
#
_entry.id   AF-A0A0B0P7A9-F1
#
_cell.length_a   1.000
_cell.length_b   1.000
_cell.length_c   1.000
_cell.angle_alpha   90.00
_cell.angle_beta   90.00
_cell.angle_gamma   90.00
#
_symmetry.space_group_name_H-M   'P 1'
#
loop_
_entity.id
_entity.type
_entity.pdbx_description
1 polymer ?
#
loop_
_entity_poly.entity_id
_entity_poly.type
_entity_poly.pdbx_seq_one_letter_code
_entity_poly.pdbx_strand_id
1 'polypeptide(L)'
;MSFIDEFQADLEALPNILQKRYALMRDLDKSLQEIVRQNEQRCEQEIEDIKRGVRAENIRFSDEALDEQKHGIRIADEKVALAIQTYDLVDSHIQQLDQYLKMSDDELRRERENAATASPVPSPNSTTKFGRSNESGRGGLSYGEMVACDNPNCKIEWFHFGCVGLKEQPRGKWYCPDCAALKNRRKGRSR
;
A
#
# COMPACT_ATOMS: atom_id res chain seq x y z
N MET A 1 -8.82 5.42 30.48
CA MET A 1 -9.23 4.88 29.16
C MET A 1 -8.55 3.53 29.01
N SER A 2 -9.25 2.53 28.47
CA SER A 2 -8.63 1.24 28.19
C SER A 2 -7.72 1.35 26.97
N PHE A 3 -6.73 0.45 26.85
CA PHE A 3 -5.88 0.34 25.64
C PHE A 3 -6.71 0.22 24.35
N ILE A 4 -7.88 -0.42 24.42
CA ILE A 4 -8.80 -0.58 23.31
C ILE A 4 -9.45 0.74 22.91
N ASP A 5 -9.81 1.59 23.89
CA ASP A 5 -10.42 2.90 23.62
C ASP A 5 -9.42 3.84 22.92
N GLU A 6 -8.16 3.80 23.33
CA GLU A 6 -7.08 4.59 22.71
C GLU A 6 -6.77 4.09 21.30
N PHE A 7 -6.65 2.76 21.13
CA PHE A 7 -6.43 2.14 19.83
C PHE A 7 -7.57 2.40 18.84
N GLN A 8 -8.82 2.35 19.30
CA GLN A 8 -9.98 2.61 18.45
C GLN A 8 -10.05 4.08 18.02
N ALA A 9 -9.78 5.03 18.92
CA ALA A 9 -9.73 6.45 18.58
C ALA A 9 -8.65 6.75 17.51
N ASP A 10 -7.50 6.10 17.63
CA ASP A 10 -6.39 6.23 16.68
C ASP A 10 -6.76 5.66 15.29
N LEU A 11 -7.41 4.49 15.24
CA LEU A 11 -7.89 3.90 13.98
C LEU A 11 -8.97 4.75 13.29
N GLU A 12 -9.86 5.40 14.04
CA GLU A 12 -10.89 6.28 13.47
C GLU A 12 -10.28 7.52 12.82
N ALA A 13 -9.18 8.03 13.37
CA ALA A 13 -8.46 9.19 12.82
C ALA A 13 -7.59 8.82 11.61
N LEU A 14 -7.06 7.59 11.54
CA LEU A 14 -6.07 7.16 10.56
C LEU A 14 -6.48 7.41 9.09
N PRO A 15 -7.69 7.06 8.61
CA PRO A 15 -8.09 7.32 7.23
C PRO A 15 -8.02 8.80 6.84
N ASN A 16 -8.44 9.68 7.75
CA ASN A 16 -8.40 11.12 7.54
C ASN A 16 -6.96 11.65 7.49
N ILE A 17 -6.08 11.12 8.35
CA ILE A 17 -4.65 11.47 8.37
C ILE A 17 -3.97 11.02 7.06
N LEU A 18 -4.19 9.77 6.65
CA LEU A 18 -3.64 9.23 5.40
C LEU A 18 -4.15 10.01 4.19
N GLN A 19 -5.44 10.31 4.12
CA GLN A 19 -6.01 11.10 3.02
C GLN A 19 -5.34 12.46 2.90
N LYS A 20 -5.11 13.17 4.02
CA LYS A 20 -4.40 14.46 4.03
C LYS A 20 -2.94 14.32 3.59
N ARG A 21 -2.22 13.31 4.08
CA ARG A 21 -0.81 13.07 3.72
C ARG A 21 -0.66 12.70 2.25
N TYR A 22 -1.50 11.83 1.71
CA TYR A 22 -1.50 11.51 0.28
C TYR A 22 -1.92 12.68 -0.60
N ALA A 23 -2.85 13.53 -0.15
CA ALA A 23 -3.19 14.75 -0.88
C ALA A 23 -1.98 15.69 -0.97
N LEU A 24 -1.31 15.95 0.16
CA LEU A 24 -0.09 16.76 0.18
C LEU A 24 1.02 16.16 -0.70
N MET A 25 1.22 14.84 -0.65
CA MET A 25 2.22 14.16 -1.49
C MET A 25 1.94 14.36 -2.98
N ARG A 26 0.67 14.28 -3.41
CA ARG A 26 0.27 14.57 -4.80
C ARG A 26 0.48 16.03 -5.19
N ASP A 27 0.31 16.96 -4.27
CA ASP A 27 0.52 18.38 -4.54
C ASP A 27 2.01 18.71 -4.65
N LEU A 28 2.85 18.07 -3.82
CA LEU A 28 4.31 18.11 -3.96
C LEU A 28 4.77 17.40 -5.25
N ASP A 29 4.17 16.27 -5.65
CA ASP A 29 4.42 15.60 -6.93
C ASP A 29 4.18 16.55 -8.10
N LYS A 30 3.02 17.22 -8.14
CA LYS A 30 2.69 18.18 -9.20
C LYS A 30 3.66 19.36 -9.22
N SER A 31 3.99 19.90 -8.04
CA SER A 31 4.93 21.03 -7.92
C SER A 31 6.31 20.65 -8.42
N LEU A 32 6.80 19.46 -8.05
CA LEU A 32 8.08 18.93 -8.54
C LEU A 32 8.06 18.72 -10.06
N GLN A 33 7.00 18.13 -10.60
CA GLN A 33 6.86 17.92 -12.05
C GLN A 33 6.90 19.25 -12.81
N GLU A 34 6.25 20.29 -12.29
CA GLU A 34 6.27 21.61 -12.94
C GLU A 34 7.66 22.25 -12.87
N ILE A 35 8.35 22.19 -11.74
CA ILE A 35 9.74 22.70 -11.63
C ILE A 35 10.67 21.96 -12.58
N VAL A 36 10.59 20.63 -12.63
CA VAL A 36 11.42 19.82 -13.55
C VAL A 36 11.15 20.21 -15.00
N ARG A 37 9.87 20.36 -15.38
CA ARG A 37 9.48 20.79 -16.73
C ARG A 37 10.01 22.19 -17.07
N GLN A 38 9.91 23.13 -16.14
CA GLN A 38 10.43 24.50 -16.32
C GLN A 38 11.96 24.52 -16.44
N ASN A 39 12.64 23.76 -15.59
CA ASN A 39 14.10 23.67 -15.59
C ASN A 39 14.62 23.02 -16.88
N GLU A 40 13.97 21.95 -17.35
CA GLU A 40 14.30 21.30 -18.62
C GLU A 40 14.13 22.27 -19.80
N GLN A 41 13.00 22.97 -19.87
CA GLN A 41 12.74 23.98 -20.90
C GLN A 41 13.80 25.11 -20.87
N ARG A 42 14.20 25.57 -19.68
CA ARG A 42 15.24 26.58 -19.53
C ARG A 42 16.59 26.05 -19.99
N CYS A 43 16.98 24.85 -19.54
CA CYS A 43 18.23 24.22 -19.94
C CYS A 43 18.31 24.04 -21.47
N GLU A 44 17.23 23.59 -22.11
CA GLU A 44 17.13 23.48 -23.57
C GLU A 44 17.33 24.83 -24.26
N GLN A 45 16.67 25.88 -23.77
CA GLN A 45 16.80 27.23 -24.31
C GLN A 45 18.24 27.76 -24.18
N GLU A 46 18.88 27.56 -23.03
CA GLU A 46 20.27 27.95 -22.83
C GLU A 46 21.25 27.18 -23.74
N ILE A 47 21.01 25.88 -23.94
CA ILE A 47 21.78 25.06 -24.88
C ILE A 47 21.63 25.58 -26.31
N GLU A 48 20.42 25.94 -26.73
CA GLU A 48 20.17 26.49 -28.06
C GLU A 48 20.83 27.87 -28.26
N ASP A 49 20.83 28.74 -27.25
CA ASP A 49 21.52 30.03 -27.29
C ASP A 49 23.05 29.86 -27.41
N ILE A 50 23.62 28.89 -26.68
CA ILE A 50 25.05 28.54 -26.78
C ILE A 50 25.37 28.01 -28.19
N LYS A 51 24.55 27.10 -28.73
CA LYS A 51 24.73 26.56 -30.09
C LYS A 51 24.68 27.63 -31.17
N ARG A 52 23.80 28.63 -31.01
CA ARG A 52 23.67 29.76 -31.93
C ARG A 52 24.83 30.77 -31.83
N GLY A 53 25.77 30.56 -30.91
CA GLY A 53 26.87 31.49 -30.66
C GLY A 53 26.42 32.82 -30.06
N VAL A 54 25.19 32.88 -29.52
CA VAL A 54 24.63 34.08 -28.87
C VAL A 54 25.25 34.26 -27.49
N ARG A 55 25.64 33.16 -26.84
CA ARG A 55 26.43 33.15 -25.61
C ARG A 55 27.81 32.58 -25.89
N ALA A 56 28.84 33.44 -25.83
CA ALA A 56 30.24 33.03 -25.80
C ALA A 56 30.82 33.27 -24.39
N GLU A 57 31.65 32.32 -23.94
CA GLU A 57 32.53 32.40 -22.76
C GLU A 57 31.94 32.00 -21.38
N ASN A 58 31.17 30.92 -21.30
CA ASN A 58 31.26 29.90 -20.23
C ASN A 58 30.18 28.84 -20.43
N ILE A 59 30.56 27.56 -20.47
CA ILE A 59 29.62 26.42 -20.53
C ILE A 59 29.02 26.21 -19.14
N ARG A 60 28.29 27.20 -18.62
CA ARG A 60 27.60 27.10 -17.33
C ARG A 60 26.17 27.57 -17.51
N PHE A 61 25.24 26.82 -16.92
CA PHE A 61 23.86 27.24 -16.81
C PHE A 61 23.74 28.50 -15.96
N SER A 62 22.69 29.27 -16.18
CA SER A 62 22.35 30.43 -15.37
C SER A 62 22.19 30.07 -13.88
N ASP A 63 22.46 31.04 -13.00
CA ASP A 63 22.21 30.89 -11.56
C ASP A 63 20.72 30.61 -11.31
N GLU A 64 19.83 31.17 -12.14
CA GLU A 64 18.40 30.88 -12.13
C GLU A 64 18.08 29.41 -12.40
N ALA A 65 18.72 28.78 -13.40
CA ALA A 65 18.54 27.36 -13.68
C ALA A 65 19.06 26.48 -12.53
N LEU A 66 20.17 26.88 -11.90
CA LEU A 66 20.71 26.17 -10.73
C LEU A 66 19.79 26.32 -9.51
N ASP A 67 19.18 27.47 -9.31
CA ASP A 67 18.28 27.73 -8.18
C ASP A 67 16.94 27.03 -8.33
N GLU A 68 16.39 26.95 -9.55
CA GLU A 68 15.25 26.09 -9.88
C GLU A 68 15.56 24.61 -9.61
N GLN A 69 16.74 24.14 -10.01
CA GLN A 69 17.17 22.76 -9.76
C GLN A 69 17.27 22.47 -8.25
N LYS A 70 17.89 23.37 -7.47
CA LYS A 70 17.95 23.25 -6.00
C LYS A 70 16.55 23.27 -5.37
N HIS A 71 15.63 24.06 -5.92
CA HIS A 71 14.25 24.08 -5.45
C HIS A 71 13.56 22.73 -5.71
N GLY A 72 13.75 22.13 -6.88
CA GLY A 72 13.26 20.79 -7.19
C GLY A 72 13.80 19.74 -6.20
N ILE A 73 15.09 19.80 -5.85
CA ILE A 73 15.69 18.89 -4.87
C ILE A 73 15.01 19.03 -3.50
N ARG A 74 14.76 20.26 -3.02
CA ARG A 74 14.07 20.47 -1.74
C ARG A 74 12.66 19.86 -1.72
N ILE A 75 11.88 20.05 -2.78
CA ILE A 75 10.55 19.43 -2.89
C ILE A 75 10.66 17.90 -2.91
N ALA A 76 11.65 17.35 -3.63
CA ALA A 76 11.88 15.91 -3.65
C ALA A 76 12.21 15.35 -2.26
N ASP A 77 13.06 16.03 -1.49
CA ASP A 77 13.41 15.64 -0.12
C ASP A 77 12.19 15.69 0.81
N GLU A 78 11.37 16.76 0.71
CA GLU A 78 10.12 16.88 1.48
C GLU A 78 9.13 15.75 1.15
N LYS A 79 9.04 15.34 -0.12
CA LYS A 79 8.21 14.19 -0.52
C LYS A 79 8.69 12.88 0.06
N VAL A 80 10.00 12.64 0.03
CA VAL A 80 10.61 11.43 0.62
C VAL A 80 10.34 11.41 2.13
N ALA A 81 10.54 12.54 2.81
CA ALA A 81 10.25 12.66 4.24
C ALA A 81 8.76 12.40 4.56
N LEU A 82 7.84 12.95 3.76
CA LEU A 82 6.40 12.71 3.94
C LEU A 82 6.02 11.25 3.68
N ALA A 83 6.64 10.60 2.69
CA ALA A 83 6.41 9.19 2.39
C ALA A 83 6.88 8.30 3.56
N ILE A 84 8.08 8.55 4.09
CA ILE A 84 8.62 7.84 5.26
C ILE A 84 7.68 8.01 6.46
N GLN A 85 7.30 9.25 6.80
CA GLN A 85 6.39 9.49 7.92
C GLN A 85 5.03 8.78 7.76
N THR A 86 4.53 8.70 6.52
CA THR A 86 3.26 8.02 6.21
C THR A 86 3.41 6.51 6.35
N TYR A 87 4.53 5.95 5.90
CA TYR A 87 4.85 4.54 6.07
C TYR A 87 4.97 4.17 7.56
N ASP A 88 5.75 4.93 8.32
CA ASP A 88 5.99 4.68 9.75
C ASP A 88 4.69 4.76 10.56
N LEU A 89 3.78 5.67 10.21
CA LEU A 89 2.47 5.76 10.84
C LEU A 89 1.65 4.49 10.62
N VAL A 90 1.59 4.00 9.38
CA VAL A 90 0.84 2.77 9.05
C VAL A 90 1.49 1.56 9.73
N ASP A 91 2.82 1.47 9.70
CA ASP A 91 3.56 0.38 10.35
C ASP A 91 3.32 0.35 11.85
N SER A 92 3.31 1.51 12.52
CA SER A 92 2.98 1.62 13.94
C SER A 92 1.59 1.06 14.26
N HIS A 93 0.59 1.35 13.44
CA HIS A 93 -0.76 0.78 13.64
C HIS A 93 -0.83 -0.72 13.35
N ILE A 94 -0.06 -1.23 12.39
CA ILE A 94 0.06 -2.67 12.15
C ILE A 94 0.67 -3.35 13.39
N GLN A 95 1.75 -2.80 13.94
CA GLN A 95 2.38 -3.33 15.14
C GLN A 95 1.44 -3.31 16.36
N GLN A 96 0.63 -2.25 16.51
CA GLN A 96 -0.40 -2.18 17.56
C GLN A 96 -1.48 -3.26 17.38
N LEU A 97 -1.94 -3.49 16.14
CA LEU A 97 -2.88 -4.56 15.81
C LEU A 97 -2.32 -5.94 16.14
N ASP A 98 -1.08 -6.21 15.74
CA ASP A 98 -0.42 -7.49 16.01
C ASP A 98 -0.28 -7.75 17.52
N GLN A 99 0.05 -6.71 18.29
CA GLN A 99 0.10 -6.80 19.76
C GLN A 99 -1.27 -7.08 20.36
N TYR A 100 -2.32 -6.41 19.88
CA TYR A 100 -3.70 -6.64 20.33
C TYR A 100 -4.15 -8.08 20.05
N LEU A 101 -3.92 -8.57 18.83
CA LEU A 101 -4.26 -9.94 18.44
C LEU A 101 -3.54 -10.97 19.32
N LYS A 102 -2.25 -10.76 19.57
CA LYS A 102 -1.48 -11.63 20.47
C LYS A 102 -2.05 -11.65 21.89
N MET A 103 -2.36 -10.48 22.46
CA MET A 103 -2.93 -10.38 23.80
C MET A 103 -4.32 -11.05 23.87
N SER A 104 -5.14 -10.87 22.84
CA SER A 104 -6.46 -11.50 22.75
C SER A 104 -6.34 -13.03 22.65
N ASP A 105 -5.41 -13.55 21.85
CA ASP A 105 -5.17 -14.99 21.72
C ASP A 105 -4.65 -15.61 23.03
N ASP A 106 -3.74 -14.92 23.72
CA ASP A 106 -3.21 -15.36 25.02
C ASP A 106 -4.31 -15.39 26.09
N GLU A 107 -5.22 -14.42 26.10
CA GLU A 107 -6.35 -14.39 27.03
C GLU A 107 -7.32 -15.55 26.77
N LEU A 108 -7.67 -15.80 25.50
CA LEU A 108 -8.50 -16.96 25.12
C LEU A 108 -7.86 -18.30 25.49
N ARG A 109 -6.52 -18.41 25.43
CA ARG A 109 -5.79 -19.60 25.89
C ARG A 109 -5.89 -19.77 27.39
N ARG A 110 -5.71 -18.69 28.16
CA ARG A 110 -5.85 -18.71 29.64
C ARG A 110 -7.26 -19.08 30.06
N GLU A 111 -8.29 -18.55 29.40
CA GLU A 111 -9.69 -18.92 29.68
C GLU A 111 -9.93 -20.42 29.42
N ARG A 112 -9.38 -20.97 28.33
CA ARG A 112 -9.47 -22.41 28.02
C ARG A 112 -8.72 -23.26 29.05
N GLU A 113 -7.55 -22.83 29.48
CA GLU A 113 -6.76 -23.50 30.52
C GLU A 113 -7.50 -23.46 31.86
N ASN A 114 -8.02 -22.31 32.27
CA ASN A 114 -8.81 -22.14 33.51
C ASN A 114 -10.11 -22.97 33.49
N ALA A 115 -10.78 -23.07 32.33
CA ALA A 115 -11.94 -23.95 32.15
C ALA A 115 -11.56 -25.44 32.25
N ALA A 116 -10.37 -25.83 31.78
CA ALA A 116 -9.87 -27.20 31.92
C ALA A 116 -9.48 -27.56 33.36
N THR A 117 -8.95 -26.62 34.15
CA THR A 117 -8.61 -26.86 35.57
C THR A 117 -9.82 -26.81 36.52
N ALA A 118 -10.95 -26.23 36.10
CA ALA A 118 -12.15 -26.12 36.92
C ALA A 118 -13.02 -27.40 36.99
N SER A 119 -12.60 -28.53 36.40
CA SER A 119 -13.31 -29.83 36.49
C SER A 119 -12.41 -30.97 37.01
N PRO A 120 -12.64 -31.50 38.22
CA PRO A 120 -12.02 -32.74 38.68
C PRO A 120 -13.04 -33.89 38.72
N VAL A 121 -13.10 -34.73 37.69
CA VAL A 121 -13.60 -36.12 37.83
C VAL A 121 -12.80 -37.05 36.90
N PRO A 122 -11.95 -37.94 37.43
CA PRO A 122 -11.39 -39.03 36.64
C PRO A 122 -12.26 -40.28 36.80
N SER A 123 -12.71 -40.86 35.68
CA SER A 123 -13.08 -42.27 35.63
C SER A 123 -12.55 -42.89 34.33
N PRO A 124 -11.85 -44.03 34.39
CA PRO A 124 -11.23 -44.64 33.22
C PRO A 124 -12.20 -45.63 32.58
N ASN A 125 -12.29 -45.63 31.25
CA ASN A 125 -12.38 -46.87 30.47
C ASN A 125 -12.14 -46.63 28.99
N SER A 126 -11.69 -47.71 28.36
CA SER A 126 -10.80 -47.77 27.21
C SER A 126 -11.49 -47.84 25.84
N THR A 127 -10.68 -47.52 24.83
CA THR A 127 -10.75 -47.98 23.41
C THR A 127 -11.89 -47.47 22.53
N THR A 128 -11.55 -46.59 21.58
CA THR A 128 -11.72 -46.90 20.14
C THR A 128 -10.94 -45.91 19.27
N LYS A 129 -10.09 -46.44 18.39
CA LYS A 129 -9.58 -45.76 17.21
C LYS A 129 -10.75 -45.51 16.25
N PHE A 130 -10.97 -44.27 15.81
CA PHE A 130 -11.45 -44.00 14.46
C PHE A 130 -10.79 -42.71 13.96
N GLY A 131 -10.15 -42.82 12.80
CA GLY A 131 -9.56 -41.67 12.14
C GLY A 131 -10.60 -40.83 11.39
N ARG A 132 -10.08 -39.68 10.94
CA ARG A 132 -10.38 -38.98 9.69
C ARG A 132 -11.19 -37.69 9.81
N SER A 133 -10.66 -36.68 9.11
CA SER A 133 -11.33 -35.57 8.42
C SER A 133 -11.45 -34.25 9.18
N ASN A 134 -10.51 -33.35 8.89
CA ASN A 134 -10.75 -32.04 8.30
C ASN A 134 -12.04 -31.32 8.72
N GLU A 135 -11.91 -30.28 9.56
CA GLU A 135 -12.81 -29.13 9.48
C GLU A 135 -12.08 -27.86 9.88
N SER A 136 -12.19 -26.87 8.99
CA SER A 136 -11.53 -25.59 9.02
C SER A 136 -12.14 -24.66 10.07
N GLY A 137 -11.31 -24.17 10.99
CA GLY A 137 -11.65 -23.06 11.89
C GLY A 137 -11.01 -21.77 11.37
N ARG A 138 -11.82 -20.94 10.72
CA ARG A 138 -11.48 -19.65 10.12
C ARG A 138 -10.89 -18.68 11.15
N GLY A 139 -9.76 -18.07 10.79
CA GLY A 139 -9.15 -16.97 11.52
C GLY A 139 -7.89 -16.49 10.80
N GLY A 140 -7.99 -16.28 9.49
CA GLY A 140 -6.88 -15.78 8.67
C GLY A 140 -7.20 -14.38 8.19
N LEU A 141 -6.60 -13.39 8.82
CA LEU A 141 -6.46 -12.03 8.31
C LEU A 141 -5.98 -12.11 6.86
N SER A 142 -6.59 -11.35 5.96
CA SER A 142 -6.31 -11.40 4.53
C SER A 142 -4.93 -10.81 4.20
N TYR A 143 -3.87 -11.54 4.50
CA TYR A 143 -2.57 -11.38 3.85
C TYR A 143 -2.46 -12.49 2.81
N GLY A 144 -2.55 -12.13 1.53
CA GLY A 144 -2.50 -13.08 0.42
C GLY A 144 -1.82 -12.47 -0.80
N GLU A 145 -1.31 -13.34 -1.68
CA GLU A 145 -0.66 -12.94 -2.92
C GLU A 145 -1.56 -11.99 -3.74
N MET A 146 -0.96 -10.95 -4.31
CA MET A 146 -1.69 -9.91 -5.04
C MET A 146 -1.32 -9.87 -6.52
N VAL A 147 -2.29 -9.57 -7.37
CA VAL A 147 -2.13 -9.36 -8.81
C VAL A 147 -2.55 -7.93 -9.18
N ALA A 148 -1.78 -7.29 -10.06
CA ALA A 148 -2.17 -6.02 -10.66
C ALA A 148 -2.97 -6.24 -11.95
N CYS A 149 -4.02 -5.45 -12.16
CA CYS A 149 -4.79 -5.43 -13.40
C CYS A 149 -4.04 -4.64 -14.48
N ASP A 150 -3.83 -5.25 -15.65
CA ASP A 150 -3.15 -4.63 -16.81
C ASP A 150 -3.97 -3.56 -17.56
N ASN A 151 -5.08 -3.09 -16.98
CA ASN A 151 -5.84 -1.98 -17.55
C ASN A 151 -5.34 -0.70 -16.86
N PRO A 152 -4.66 0.23 -17.57
CA PRO A 152 -4.13 1.45 -16.96
C PRO A 152 -5.22 2.39 -16.42
N ASN A 153 -6.48 2.16 -16.78
CA ASN A 153 -7.64 2.91 -16.27
C ASN A 153 -8.45 2.11 -15.24
N CYS A 154 -7.88 1.05 -14.65
CA CYS A 154 -8.55 0.29 -13.59
C CYS A 154 -8.56 1.11 -12.30
N LYS A 155 -9.73 1.24 -11.65
CA LYS A 155 -9.85 2.04 -10.42
C LYS A 155 -9.25 1.38 -9.18
N ILE A 156 -9.18 0.05 -9.17
CA ILE A 156 -8.78 -0.74 -7.99
C ILE A 156 -7.33 -1.19 -8.11
N GLU A 157 -6.84 -1.41 -9.33
CA GLU A 157 -5.47 -1.78 -9.69
C GLU A 157 -4.99 -3.12 -9.13
N TRP A 158 -5.07 -3.35 -7.82
CA TRP A 158 -4.52 -4.50 -7.11
C TRP A 158 -5.60 -5.37 -6.47
N PHE A 159 -5.45 -6.69 -6.60
CA PHE A 159 -6.43 -7.67 -6.12
C PHE A 159 -5.73 -8.84 -5.44
N HIS A 160 -6.28 -9.32 -4.32
CA HIS A 160 -5.84 -10.59 -3.73
C HIS A 160 -6.24 -11.76 -4.64
N PHE A 161 -5.35 -12.73 -4.80
CA PHE A 161 -5.57 -13.93 -5.61
C PHE A 161 -6.88 -14.62 -5.24
N GLY A 162 -7.09 -14.89 -3.95
CA GLY A 162 -8.31 -15.55 -3.46
C GLY A 162 -9.60 -14.79 -3.76
N CYS A 163 -9.58 -13.45 -3.74
CA CYS A 163 -10.75 -12.62 -4.04
C CYS A 163 -11.16 -12.66 -5.52
N VAL A 164 -10.21 -12.95 -6.41
CA VAL A 164 -10.44 -13.03 -7.86
C VAL A 164 -10.31 -14.45 -8.42
N GLY A 165 -10.26 -15.46 -7.55
CA GLY A 165 -10.20 -16.88 -7.92
C GLY A 165 -8.87 -17.34 -8.51
N LEU A 166 -7.80 -16.58 -8.32
CA LEU A 166 -6.44 -17.02 -8.66
C LEU A 166 -5.86 -17.88 -7.53
N LYS A 167 -5.02 -18.83 -7.91
CA LYS A 167 -4.25 -19.69 -6.99
C LYS A 167 -2.74 -19.57 -7.20
N GLU A 168 -2.34 -18.98 -8.31
CA GLU A 168 -0.95 -18.80 -8.72
C GLU A 168 -0.86 -17.57 -9.62
N GLN A 169 0.36 -17.05 -9.79
CA GLN A 169 0.60 -15.88 -10.62
C GLN A 169 0.18 -16.13 -12.07
N PRO A 170 -0.74 -15.34 -12.63
CA PRO A 170 -1.18 -15.53 -14.00
C PRO A 170 -0.03 -15.29 -14.97
N ARG A 171 0.09 -16.16 -15.97
CA ARG A 171 1.12 -16.01 -17.01
C ARG A 171 0.65 -14.99 -18.04
N GLY A 172 1.38 -13.88 -18.16
CA GLY A 172 1.08 -12.81 -19.10
C GLY A 172 0.04 -11.82 -18.58
N LYS A 173 -0.63 -11.10 -19.49
CA LYS A 173 -1.53 -10.01 -19.10
C LYS A 173 -2.79 -10.52 -18.41
N TRP A 174 -3.12 -9.96 -17.26
CA TRP A 174 -4.30 -10.28 -16.47
C TRP A 174 -5.18 -9.05 -16.27
N TYR A 175 -6.50 -9.26 -16.28
CA TYR A 175 -7.50 -8.21 -16.11
C TYR A 175 -8.52 -8.62 -15.05
N CYS A 176 -8.90 -7.69 -14.18
CA CYS A 176 -9.93 -7.93 -13.17
C CYS A 176 -11.31 -8.21 -13.80
N PRO A 177 -12.27 -8.80 -13.06
CA PRO A 177 -13.59 -9.17 -13.59
C PRO A 177 -14.31 -8.03 -14.30
N ASP A 178 -14.24 -6.81 -13.74
CA ASP A 178 -14.85 -5.62 -14.34
C ASP A 178 -14.19 -5.24 -15.67
N CYS A 179 -12.86 -5.20 -15.70
CA CYS A 179 -12.10 -4.84 -16.89
C CYS A 179 -12.21 -5.89 -18.00
N ALA A 180 -12.29 -7.17 -17.64
CA ALA A 180 -12.50 -8.27 -18.57
C ALA A 180 -13.89 -8.19 -19.23
N ALA A 181 -14.94 -7.89 -18.45
CA ALA A 181 -16.30 -7.72 -18.97
C ALA A 181 -16.41 -6.53 -19.96
N LEU A 182 -15.73 -5.42 -19.66
CA LEU A 182 -15.63 -4.26 -20.55
C LEU A 182 -14.96 -4.58 -21.89
N LYS A 183 -13.88 -5.37 -21.89
CA LYS A 183 -13.21 -5.82 -23.12
C LYS A 183 -14.12 -6.69 -23.99
N ASN A 184 -14.86 -7.61 -23.37
CA ASN A 184 -15.77 -8.51 -24.10
C ASN A 184 -16.96 -7.77 -24.73
N ARG A 185 -17.51 -6.74 -24.06
CA ARG A 185 -18.58 -5.90 -24.62
C ARG A 185 -18.16 -5.10 -25.85
N ARG A 186 -16.90 -4.63 -25.89
CA ARG A 186 -16.35 -3.93 -27.07
C ARG A 186 -16.15 -4.87 -28.26
N LYS A 187 -15.83 -6.14 -28.01
CA LYS A 187 -15.62 -7.16 -29.06
C LYS A 187 -16.93 -7.62 -29.73
N GLY A 188 -18.05 -7.60 -29.00
CA GLY A 188 -19.37 -7.94 -29.54
C GLY A 188 -20.05 -6.85 -30.36
N ARG A 189 -19.52 -5.61 -30.35
CA ARG A 189 -20.09 -4.46 -31.08
C ARG A 189 -19.38 -4.17 -32.41
N SER A 190 -18.38 -4.98 -32.75
CA SER A 190 -17.56 -4.90 -33.98
C SER A 190 -17.77 -6.10 -34.91
N ARG A 191 -18.88 -6.82 -34.75
CA ARG A 191 -19.37 -7.86 -35.66
C ARG A 191 -20.75 -7.49 -36.16
#